data_AF-A0A1I8FGD4-F1
#
_entry.id   AF-A0A1I8FGD4-F1
#
_cell.length_a   1.000
_cell.length_b   1.000
_cell.length_c   1.000
_cell.angle_alpha   90.00
_cell.angle_beta   90.00
_cell.angle_gamma   90.00
#
_symmetry.space_group_name_H-M   'P 1'
#
loop_
_entity.id
_entity.type
_entity.pdbx_description
1 polymer ?
#
loop_
_entity_poly.entity_id
_entity_poly.type
_entity_poly.pdbx_seq_one_letter_code
_entity_poly.pdbx_strand_id
1 'polypeptide(L)'
;AEVPGAAATSASCGYNGCPAAVPRRVNLHIVPHTHDDVGWLRTVDQYYYYRVQFILDNVIRELSLDSKRKFTYVEMAFFYRWWREQSNSTRDQVRQLVANGQLHFAQGGWCMNDEATTHYADIVDQQTLGMRFLNDTFGDCARPRVGWQIDPFGHSKEFAALLAQMGLDAFYFARFTSWMKCRDPSADIFAGDFVSGYCYPPGTNYERRRPAGAGRPQLHDFNVAEAVRKFIVQVDLLRLAHRTSHLLLTMGCDFAYENARKNFKIIDKLIAAVNANTSQHNLTAYYSSPDCYTKAVNDEGLAYAVKTGDFFPYASGPNSYWTGFYSSRPALKRLVRWASGHLQAVKQLAAVGPAVLGDASERLDRLRQAQGVAQHHDAVAGEKRGIGHKRVSNAVLYRRAPVWSVQATCCAVSDSFSLQPYLALHREAGASPLTTPCACRTASRQATRSGQARLAQLQFGNLSQRDALRACELLNASYCPVSELATGRFFVTFYNPASRLSWHSARLPVTGRYYRVLDEAGAPVTSQTIPVNNGTLRVPERNLSIAVNELAFFVASIPPLGYAVYSVEPCNSTDPGASVFTPILPTTNARSLGVGN
;
A
#
# COMPACT_ATOMS: atom_id res chain seq x y z
N ALA A 1 -17.67 42.56 -9.28
CA ALA A 1 -18.45 42.28 -8.07
C ALA A 1 -17.83 41.07 -7.39
N GLU A 2 -17.28 41.25 -6.19
CA GLU A 2 -16.77 40.14 -5.40
C GLU A 2 -17.95 39.46 -4.70
N VAL A 3 -17.97 38.13 -4.67
CA VAL A 3 -18.95 37.38 -3.88
C VAL A 3 -18.44 37.36 -2.44
N PRO A 4 -19.21 37.83 -1.44
CA PRO A 4 -18.78 37.79 -0.04
C PRO A 4 -18.42 36.37 0.38
N GLY A 5 -17.25 36.21 0.99
CA GLY A 5 -16.78 34.89 1.43
C GLY A 5 -17.76 34.28 2.43
N ALA A 6 -18.24 33.07 2.14
CA ALA A 6 -19.01 32.29 3.09
C ALA A 6 -18.17 32.08 4.35
N ALA A 7 -18.66 32.54 5.51
CA ALA A 7 -17.96 32.39 6.77
C ALA A 7 -17.74 30.90 7.05
N ALA A 8 -16.48 30.48 7.19
CA ALA A 8 -16.14 29.10 7.49
C ALA A 8 -16.69 28.75 8.87
N THR A 9 -17.73 27.93 8.92
CA THR A 9 -18.22 27.32 10.15
C THR A 9 -17.09 26.48 10.74
N SER A 10 -16.74 26.73 12.00
CA SER A 10 -15.64 26.03 12.68
C SER A 10 -15.93 24.53 12.71
N ALA A 11 -15.15 23.74 11.96
CA ALA A 11 -15.43 22.33 11.73
C ALA A 11 -15.37 21.51 13.04
N SER A 12 -16.46 20.81 13.35
CA SER A 12 -16.58 19.96 14.54
C SER A 12 -16.07 18.54 14.23
N CYS A 13 -14.82 18.44 13.79
CA CYS A 13 -14.21 17.19 13.31
C CYS A 13 -13.04 16.74 14.20
N GLY A 14 -12.64 15.47 14.06
CA GLY A 14 -11.63 14.83 14.92
C GLY A 14 -11.96 14.96 16.41
N TYR A 15 -10.93 15.17 17.24
CA TYR A 15 -11.05 15.33 18.69
C TYR A 15 -11.97 16.47 19.16
N ASN A 16 -12.21 17.50 18.32
CA ASN A 16 -13.15 18.58 18.62
C ASN A 16 -14.62 18.20 18.33
N GLY A 17 -14.84 17.13 17.54
CA GLY A 17 -16.14 16.55 17.19
C GLY A 17 -16.57 15.36 18.04
N CYS A 18 -15.92 15.16 19.19
CA CYS A 18 -16.14 14.01 20.05
C CYS A 18 -17.25 14.23 21.09
N PRO A 19 -18.10 13.23 21.35
CA PRO A 19 -19.09 13.30 22.43
C PRO A 19 -18.41 13.51 23.79
N ALA A 20 -18.98 14.38 24.62
CA ALA A 20 -18.52 14.56 26.00
C ALA A 20 -18.81 13.30 26.84
N ALA A 21 -17.80 12.84 27.57
CA ALA A 21 -17.94 11.75 28.54
C ALA A 21 -18.96 12.13 29.64
N VAL A 22 -19.81 11.18 30.06
CA VAL A 22 -20.69 11.38 31.22
C VAL A 22 -19.93 10.97 32.48
N PRO A 23 -19.66 11.89 33.44
CA PRO A 23 -18.85 11.59 34.60
C PRO A 23 -19.49 10.53 35.51
N ARG A 24 -18.65 9.73 36.19
CA ARG A 24 -19.05 8.67 37.14
C ARG A 24 -19.91 7.52 36.55
N ARG A 25 -20.02 7.46 35.22
CA ARG A 25 -20.67 6.36 34.48
C ARG A 25 -19.65 5.60 33.63
N VAL A 26 -20.01 4.37 33.23
CA VAL A 26 -19.30 3.67 32.15
C VAL A 26 -19.79 4.22 30.81
N ASN A 27 -18.88 4.70 30.00
CA ASN A 27 -19.13 5.37 28.73
C ASN A 27 -18.90 4.40 27.57
N LEU A 28 -19.96 4.06 26.84
CA LEU A 28 -19.98 2.99 25.85
C LEU A 28 -19.97 3.57 24.43
N HIS A 29 -18.78 3.60 23.84
CA HIS A 29 -18.49 4.12 22.50
C HIS A 29 -18.95 3.11 21.45
N ILE A 30 -20.15 3.32 20.91
CA ILE A 30 -20.67 2.50 19.82
C ILE A 30 -20.01 2.95 18.51
N VAL A 31 -19.21 2.08 17.90
CA VAL A 31 -18.47 2.37 16.65
C VAL A 31 -19.01 1.52 15.49
N PRO A 32 -19.92 2.07 14.66
CA PRO A 32 -20.29 1.48 13.38
C PRO A 32 -19.11 1.40 12.41
N HIS A 33 -18.90 0.24 11.79
CA HIS A 33 -17.90 0.03 10.76
C HIS A 33 -18.33 -1.06 9.76
N THR A 34 -17.65 -1.15 8.63
CA THR A 34 -17.61 -2.36 7.78
C THR A 34 -16.15 -2.78 7.62
N HIS A 35 -15.93 -4.08 7.44
CA HIS A 35 -14.66 -4.62 7.00
C HIS A 35 -14.79 -5.05 5.54
N ASP A 36 -14.16 -4.30 4.63
CA ASP A 36 -14.30 -4.48 3.19
C ASP A 36 -12.99 -5.02 2.58
N ASP A 37 -12.87 -6.34 2.45
CA ASP A 37 -11.64 -6.96 1.91
C ASP A 37 -11.30 -6.44 0.51
N VAL A 38 -10.04 -6.03 0.31
CA VAL A 38 -9.53 -5.53 -0.97
C VAL A 38 -9.21 -6.71 -1.90
N GLY A 39 -10.24 -7.53 -2.15
CA GLY A 39 -10.21 -8.86 -2.73
C GLY A 39 -9.85 -9.95 -1.69
N TRP A 40 -10.53 -11.09 -1.76
CA TRP A 40 -10.37 -12.26 -0.87
C TRP A 40 -10.95 -13.50 -1.56
N LEU A 41 -12.24 -13.80 -1.33
CA LEU A 41 -13.00 -14.82 -2.06
C LEU A 41 -13.41 -14.35 -3.46
N ARG A 42 -13.52 -13.02 -3.65
CA ARG A 42 -13.79 -12.31 -4.91
C ARG A 42 -12.66 -11.32 -5.23
N THR A 43 -12.66 -10.75 -6.43
CA THR A 43 -11.71 -9.66 -6.80
C THR A 43 -12.16 -8.31 -6.23
N VAL A 44 -11.26 -7.32 -6.16
CA VAL A 44 -11.59 -5.94 -5.72
C VAL A 44 -12.84 -5.43 -6.46
N ASP A 45 -12.80 -5.41 -7.79
CA ASP A 45 -13.89 -4.85 -8.60
C ASP A 45 -15.20 -5.66 -8.47
N GLN A 46 -15.13 -6.94 -8.11
CA GLN A 46 -16.32 -7.76 -7.81
C GLN A 46 -16.92 -7.40 -6.45
N TYR A 47 -16.13 -7.24 -5.39
CA TYR A 47 -16.66 -6.75 -4.12
C TYR A 47 -17.19 -5.33 -4.25
N TYR A 48 -16.55 -4.48 -5.06
CA TYR A 48 -17.01 -3.13 -5.34
C TYR A 48 -18.41 -3.12 -5.95
N TYR A 49 -18.59 -3.71 -7.14
CA TYR A 49 -19.86 -3.64 -7.87
C TYR A 49 -20.98 -4.55 -7.30
N TYR A 50 -20.67 -5.59 -6.53
CA TYR A 50 -21.69 -6.44 -5.89
C TYR A 50 -22.01 -6.08 -4.43
N ARG A 51 -21.19 -5.29 -3.73
CA ARG A 51 -21.38 -4.97 -2.30
C ARG A 51 -21.01 -3.54 -1.94
N VAL A 52 -19.74 -3.17 -2.06
CA VAL A 52 -19.17 -1.99 -1.36
C VAL A 52 -19.77 -0.67 -1.86
N GLN A 53 -20.11 -0.54 -3.14
CA GLN A 53 -20.81 0.66 -3.61
C GLN A 53 -22.15 0.87 -2.87
N PHE A 54 -22.93 -0.21 -2.67
CA PHE A 54 -24.22 -0.16 -1.99
C PHE A 54 -24.08 0.05 -0.47
N ILE A 55 -22.99 -0.44 0.14
CA ILE A 55 -22.66 -0.16 1.53
C ILE A 55 -22.43 1.36 1.69
N LEU A 56 -21.57 1.95 0.86
CA LEU A 56 -21.26 3.38 0.90
C LEU A 56 -22.49 4.25 0.59
N ASP A 57 -23.25 3.94 -0.47
CA ASP A 57 -24.49 4.66 -0.81
C ASP A 57 -25.49 4.67 0.36
N ASN A 58 -25.73 3.52 0.99
CA ASN A 58 -26.68 3.39 2.10
C ASN A 58 -26.16 4.02 3.40
N VAL A 59 -24.86 3.96 3.68
CA VAL A 59 -24.24 4.61 4.84
C VAL A 59 -24.32 6.13 4.71
N ILE A 60 -23.86 6.71 3.59
CA ILE A 60 -23.89 8.17 3.37
C ILE A 60 -25.32 8.70 3.45
N ARG A 61 -26.29 7.97 2.85
CA ARG A 61 -27.71 8.28 2.99
C ARG A 61 -28.16 8.30 4.46
N GLU A 62 -27.92 7.23 5.22
CA GLU A 62 -28.46 7.11 6.59
C GLU A 62 -27.71 7.97 7.62
N LEU A 63 -26.45 8.36 7.37
CA LEU A 63 -25.77 9.42 8.13
C LEU A 63 -26.46 10.77 7.92
N SER A 64 -26.84 11.11 6.69
CA SER A 64 -27.50 12.40 6.38
C SER A 64 -28.91 12.57 6.97
N LEU A 65 -29.48 11.50 7.57
CA LEU A 65 -30.82 11.50 8.16
C LEU A 65 -30.85 11.72 9.69
N ASP A 66 -29.73 11.57 10.40
CA ASP A 66 -29.61 11.89 11.84
C ASP A 66 -28.16 12.26 12.16
N SER A 67 -27.94 13.51 12.57
CA SER A 67 -26.61 14.06 12.87
C SER A 67 -25.87 13.38 14.04
N LYS A 68 -26.57 12.58 14.85
CA LYS A 68 -25.96 11.78 15.92
C LYS A 68 -25.22 10.56 15.40
N ARG A 69 -25.59 10.04 14.21
CA ARG A 69 -25.02 8.81 13.67
C ARG A 69 -23.58 9.06 13.21
N LYS A 70 -22.68 8.16 13.60
CA LYS A 70 -21.27 8.13 13.14
C LYS A 70 -20.98 6.82 12.42
N PHE A 71 -20.02 6.83 11.50
CA PHE A 71 -19.52 5.63 10.81
C PHE A 71 -18.01 5.71 10.57
N THR A 72 -17.32 4.59 10.72
CA THR A 72 -15.88 4.46 10.46
C THR A 72 -15.62 3.68 9.18
N TYR A 73 -14.82 4.24 8.28
CA TYR A 73 -14.35 3.59 7.05
C TYR A 73 -12.82 3.51 6.99
N VAL A 74 -12.27 2.56 6.22
CA VAL A 74 -10.83 2.23 6.25
C VAL A 74 -10.21 2.14 4.84
N GLU A 75 -10.73 1.31 3.95
CA GLU A 75 -10.04 0.92 2.72
C GLU A 75 -10.16 1.93 1.57
N MET A 76 -9.16 2.82 1.43
CA MET A 76 -9.21 3.86 0.39
C MET A 76 -9.23 3.32 -1.04
N ALA A 77 -8.80 2.09 -1.31
CA ALA A 77 -8.98 1.43 -2.61
C ALA A 77 -10.45 1.35 -3.06
N PHE A 78 -11.39 1.19 -2.13
CA PHE A 78 -12.82 1.20 -2.42
C PHE A 78 -13.41 2.61 -2.40
N PHE A 79 -13.10 3.39 -1.35
CA PHE A 79 -13.63 4.75 -1.23
C PHE A 79 -13.24 5.62 -2.43
N TYR A 80 -12.01 5.50 -2.95
CA TYR A 80 -11.55 6.20 -4.15
C TYR A 80 -12.30 5.79 -5.43
N ARG A 81 -12.73 4.52 -5.54
CA ARG A 81 -13.55 4.06 -6.68
C ARG A 81 -14.93 4.71 -6.61
N TRP A 82 -15.59 4.56 -5.48
CA TRP A 82 -16.90 5.13 -5.19
C TRP A 82 -16.91 6.65 -5.42
N TRP A 83 -15.97 7.37 -4.80
CA TRP A 83 -15.82 8.82 -4.90
C TRP A 83 -15.72 9.33 -6.34
N ARG A 84 -15.06 8.59 -7.24
CA ARG A 84 -14.90 8.97 -8.65
C ARG A 84 -16.18 8.80 -9.47
N GLU A 85 -17.04 7.87 -9.09
CA GLU A 85 -18.35 7.62 -9.72
C GLU A 85 -19.44 8.57 -9.18
N GLN A 86 -19.22 9.26 -8.05
CA GLN A 86 -20.19 10.16 -7.43
C GLN A 86 -20.47 11.49 -8.15
N SER A 87 -21.71 11.97 -8.00
CA SER A 87 -22.13 13.33 -8.38
C SER A 87 -21.51 14.40 -7.47
N ASN A 88 -21.44 15.65 -7.94
CA ASN A 88 -20.96 16.76 -7.10
C ASN A 88 -21.82 16.96 -5.84
N SER A 89 -23.15 16.83 -5.95
CA SER A 89 -24.06 16.89 -4.79
C SER A 89 -23.72 15.84 -3.73
N THR A 90 -23.50 14.58 -4.15
CA THR A 90 -23.07 13.51 -3.23
C THR A 90 -21.70 13.81 -2.62
N ARG A 91 -20.75 14.32 -3.42
CA ARG A 91 -19.40 14.70 -2.93
C ARG A 91 -19.45 15.81 -1.89
N ASP A 92 -20.32 16.80 -2.07
CA ASP A 92 -20.48 17.91 -1.13
C ASP A 92 -21.22 17.48 0.15
N GLN A 93 -22.21 16.59 0.05
CA GLN A 93 -22.82 15.92 1.20
C GLN A 93 -21.78 15.14 2.02
N VAL A 94 -20.91 14.37 1.36
CA VAL A 94 -19.83 13.61 2.02
C VAL A 94 -18.82 14.55 2.68
N ARG A 95 -18.44 15.67 2.04
CA ARG A 95 -17.58 16.70 2.65
C ARG A 95 -18.19 17.25 3.94
N GLN A 96 -19.50 17.51 3.95
CA GLN A 96 -20.21 17.94 5.17
C GLN A 96 -20.20 16.86 6.26
N LEU A 97 -20.44 15.59 5.90
CA LEU A 97 -20.39 14.45 6.83
C LEU A 97 -18.99 14.20 7.41
N VAL A 98 -17.91 14.56 6.70
CA VAL A 98 -16.55 14.52 7.24
C VAL A 98 -16.27 15.74 8.12
N ALA A 99 -16.65 16.94 7.67
CA ALA A 99 -16.43 18.20 8.39
C ALA A 99 -17.21 18.32 9.71
N ASN A 100 -18.34 17.61 9.85
CA ASN A 100 -19.10 17.51 11.10
C ASN A 100 -18.76 16.26 11.94
N GLY A 101 -17.82 15.43 11.47
CA GLY A 101 -17.36 14.24 12.19
C GLY A 101 -18.36 13.08 12.24
N GLN A 102 -19.32 12.99 11.31
CA GLN A 102 -20.19 11.82 11.16
C GLN A 102 -19.52 10.68 10.38
N LEU A 103 -18.79 10.98 9.30
CA LEU A 103 -17.95 10.03 8.58
C LEU A 103 -16.50 10.20 9.04
N HIS A 104 -15.96 9.16 9.69
CA HIS A 104 -14.60 9.11 10.20
C HIS A 104 -13.76 8.10 9.40
N PHE A 105 -12.49 8.43 9.15
CA PHE A 105 -11.53 7.53 8.51
C PHE A 105 -10.51 7.00 9.52
N ALA A 106 -10.53 5.69 9.78
CA ALA A 106 -9.49 5.01 10.56
C ALA A 106 -8.46 4.41 9.60
N GLN A 107 -7.18 4.47 9.99
CA GLN A 107 -5.99 4.10 9.20
C GLN A 107 -5.81 4.89 7.89
N GLY A 108 -6.80 4.91 7.00
CA GLY A 108 -6.82 5.73 5.78
C GLY A 108 -5.84 5.31 4.68
N GLY A 109 -5.18 4.15 4.81
CA GLY A 109 -4.36 3.58 3.74
C GLY A 109 -5.17 3.06 2.56
N TRP A 110 -4.50 2.73 1.46
CA TRP A 110 -5.13 2.10 0.31
C TRP A 110 -5.82 0.77 0.66
N CYS A 111 -5.27 0.04 1.64
CA CYS A 111 -5.88 -1.14 2.24
C CYS A 111 -5.46 -1.31 3.71
N MET A 112 -6.19 -2.18 4.42
CA MET A 112 -5.68 -2.86 5.61
C MET A 112 -4.64 -3.90 5.15
N ASN A 113 -3.35 -3.57 5.26
CA ASN A 113 -2.25 -4.44 4.84
C ASN A 113 -2.08 -5.69 5.72
N ASP A 114 -1.40 -6.72 5.21
CA ASP A 114 -0.71 -7.72 6.04
C ASP A 114 0.40 -7.04 6.86
N GLU A 115 0.83 -7.66 7.95
CA GLU A 115 1.95 -7.21 8.77
C GLU A 115 3.15 -8.18 8.77
N ALA A 116 2.96 -9.44 8.36
CA ALA A 116 4.04 -10.45 8.39
C ALA A 116 4.84 -10.56 7.09
N THR A 117 4.21 -10.39 5.92
CA THR A 117 4.82 -10.67 4.60
C THR A 117 4.93 -9.46 3.67
N THR A 118 4.55 -8.28 4.18
CA THR A 118 4.81 -6.96 3.60
C THR A 118 6.25 -6.49 3.83
N HIS A 119 6.64 -5.40 3.16
CA HIS A 119 7.89 -4.68 3.41
C HIS A 119 7.58 -3.22 3.78
N TYR A 120 8.33 -2.64 4.73
CA TYR A 120 8.04 -1.31 5.28
C TYR A 120 7.86 -0.21 4.21
N ALA A 121 8.66 -0.22 3.14
CA ALA A 121 8.52 0.73 2.04
C ALA A 121 7.17 0.63 1.29
N ASP A 122 6.59 -0.58 1.21
CA ASP A 122 5.30 -0.82 0.54
C ASP A 122 4.13 -0.43 1.46
N ILE A 123 4.31 -0.61 2.78
CA ILE A 123 3.41 -0.09 3.81
C ILE A 123 3.39 1.45 3.73
N VAL A 124 4.55 2.10 3.70
CA VAL A 124 4.65 3.56 3.59
C VAL A 124 4.03 4.07 2.28
N ASP A 125 4.32 3.44 1.13
CA ASP A 125 3.71 3.82 -0.16
C ASP A 125 2.17 3.68 -0.14
N GLN A 126 1.63 2.58 0.42
CA GLN A 126 0.19 2.31 0.40
C GLN A 126 -0.59 3.16 1.40
N GLN A 127 -0.02 3.43 2.58
CA GLN A 127 -0.57 4.38 3.55
C GLN A 127 -0.54 5.81 2.97
N THR A 128 0.59 6.25 2.43
CA THR A 128 0.75 7.56 1.79
C THR A 128 -0.27 7.78 0.66
N LEU A 129 -0.50 6.77 -0.18
CA LEU A 129 -1.45 6.87 -1.30
C LEU A 129 -2.89 7.15 -0.82
N GLY A 130 -3.34 6.48 0.24
CA GLY A 130 -4.68 6.67 0.80
C GLY A 130 -4.80 7.96 1.62
N MET A 131 -3.86 8.19 2.56
CA MET A 131 -3.85 9.37 3.42
C MET A 131 -3.74 10.67 2.63
N ARG A 132 -2.94 10.68 1.55
CA ARG A 132 -2.87 11.82 0.64
C ARG A 132 -4.19 12.06 -0.09
N PHE A 133 -4.85 11.02 -0.58
CA PHE A 133 -6.16 11.18 -1.21
C PHE A 133 -7.20 11.77 -0.23
N LEU A 134 -7.19 11.35 1.04
CA LEU A 134 -8.03 11.94 2.08
C LEU A 134 -7.70 13.42 2.31
N ASN A 135 -6.43 13.76 2.52
CA ASN A 135 -5.96 15.13 2.70
C ASN A 135 -6.34 16.04 1.51
N ASP A 136 -6.00 15.62 0.28
CA ASP A 136 -6.21 16.38 -0.95
C ASP A 136 -7.71 16.53 -1.31
N THR A 137 -8.60 15.77 -0.67
CA THR A 137 -10.06 15.78 -0.91
C THR A 137 -10.87 16.47 0.21
N PHE A 138 -10.42 16.37 1.47
CA PHE A 138 -11.19 16.74 2.66
C PHE A 138 -10.40 17.54 3.72
N GLY A 139 -9.08 17.69 3.58
CA GLY A 139 -8.22 18.38 4.55
C GLY A 139 -8.13 17.70 5.92
N ASP A 140 -7.79 18.47 6.96
CA ASP A 140 -7.49 17.98 8.32
C ASP A 140 -8.62 17.14 8.95
N CYS A 141 -9.89 17.40 8.60
CA CYS A 141 -11.02 16.64 9.13
C CYS A 141 -11.05 15.17 8.71
N ALA A 142 -10.35 14.78 7.65
CA ALA A 142 -10.19 13.39 7.24
C ALA A 142 -8.87 12.75 7.68
N ARG A 143 -7.99 13.48 8.37
CA ARG A 143 -6.70 12.94 8.83
C ARG A 143 -6.93 11.78 9.80
N PRO A 144 -6.50 10.55 9.48
CA PRO A 144 -6.62 9.42 10.39
C PRO A 144 -5.82 9.67 11.67
N ARG A 145 -6.46 9.43 12.82
CA ARG A 145 -5.85 9.53 14.15
C ARG A 145 -5.46 8.17 14.74
N VAL A 146 -5.93 7.09 14.13
CA VAL A 146 -5.97 5.76 14.72
C VAL A 146 -5.74 4.69 13.66
N GLY A 147 -4.83 3.74 13.91
CA GLY A 147 -4.62 2.55 13.09
C GLY A 147 -5.63 1.44 13.40
N TRP A 148 -6.01 0.64 12.41
CA TRP A 148 -7.16 -0.28 12.50
C TRP A 148 -6.88 -1.60 11.75
N GLN A 149 -6.00 -2.43 12.32
CA GLN A 149 -5.63 -3.75 11.76
C GLN A 149 -6.49 -4.83 12.43
N ILE A 150 -7.80 -4.82 12.17
CA ILE A 150 -8.73 -5.75 12.80
C ILE A 150 -8.59 -7.20 12.31
N ASP A 151 -8.11 -7.43 11.08
CA ASP A 151 -8.03 -8.78 10.49
C ASP A 151 -6.64 -9.33 10.09
N PRO A 152 -5.52 -8.58 10.04
CA PRO A 152 -4.18 -9.18 9.83
C PRO A 152 -3.84 -10.24 10.87
N PHE A 153 -3.14 -11.29 10.44
CA PHE A 153 -3.03 -12.56 11.18
C PHE A 153 -1.87 -12.54 12.20
N GLY A 154 -1.97 -11.64 13.18
CA GLY A 154 -0.88 -11.23 14.07
C GLY A 154 -0.30 -9.88 13.64
N HIS A 155 0.40 -9.23 14.56
CA HIS A 155 0.76 -7.81 14.45
C HIS A 155 2.25 -7.59 14.70
N SER A 156 2.88 -6.73 13.90
CA SER A 156 4.29 -6.40 13.95
C SER A 156 4.57 -5.21 14.87
N LYS A 157 5.77 -5.15 15.44
CA LYS A 157 6.19 -3.94 16.19
C LYS A 157 6.57 -2.80 15.25
N GLU A 158 7.07 -3.17 14.08
CA GLU A 158 7.48 -2.26 13.01
C GLU A 158 6.28 -1.48 12.47
N PHE A 159 5.12 -2.11 12.29
CA PHE A 159 3.90 -1.39 11.89
C PHE A 159 3.42 -0.42 12.97
N ALA A 160 3.42 -0.82 14.25
CA ALA A 160 3.07 0.09 15.36
C ALA A 160 4.01 1.32 15.41
N ALA A 161 5.32 1.11 15.26
CA ALA A 161 6.30 2.19 15.18
C ALA A 161 6.14 3.06 13.92
N LEU A 162 5.74 2.48 12.79
CA LEU A 162 5.41 3.22 11.56
C LEU A 162 4.14 4.07 11.73
N LEU A 163 3.07 3.56 12.36
CA LEU A 163 1.86 4.34 12.68
C LEU A 163 2.20 5.55 13.56
N ALA A 164 3.03 5.35 14.59
CA ALA A 164 3.50 6.43 15.45
C ALA A 164 4.29 7.50 14.68
N GLN A 165 5.19 7.08 13.78
CA GLN A 165 5.94 7.98 12.90
C GLN A 165 5.07 8.68 11.83
N MET A 166 3.94 8.07 11.44
CA MET A 166 2.89 8.71 10.61
C MET A 166 2.03 9.71 11.41
N GLY A 167 2.25 9.82 12.73
CA GLY A 167 1.52 10.75 13.60
C GLY A 167 0.08 10.32 13.86
N LEU A 168 -0.12 9.03 14.10
CA LEU A 168 -1.35 8.44 14.64
C LEU A 168 -1.18 8.21 16.16
N ASP A 169 -2.23 8.48 16.90
CA ASP A 169 -2.25 8.54 18.36
C ASP A 169 -2.51 7.16 19.01
N ALA A 170 -3.19 6.25 18.29
CA ALA A 170 -3.49 4.88 18.75
C ALA A 170 -3.53 3.83 17.62
N PHE A 171 -3.52 2.56 18.02
CA PHE A 171 -3.56 1.37 17.18
C PHE A 171 -4.49 0.30 17.77
N TYR A 172 -5.49 -0.14 17.01
CA TYR A 172 -6.41 -1.22 17.40
C TYR A 172 -6.39 -2.41 16.45
N PHE A 173 -6.55 -3.60 17.02
CA PHE A 173 -6.46 -4.90 16.35
C PHE A 173 -7.23 -5.99 17.11
N ALA A 174 -7.38 -7.18 16.52
CA ALA A 174 -8.17 -8.26 17.12
C ALA A 174 -7.53 -9.67 17.09
N ARG A 175 -6.43 -9.90 16.37
CA ARG A 175 -5.87 -11.24 16.14
C ARG A 175 -4.51 -11.43 16.81
N PHE A 176 -4.53 -11.62 18.13
CA PHE A 176 -3.34 -11.87 18.94
C PHE A 176 -3.46 -13.16 19.76
N THR A 177 -2.37 -13.55 20.41
CA THR A 177 -2.32 -14.66 21.35
C THR A 177 -1.84 -14.16 22.71
N SER A 178 -2.55 -14.51 23.78
CA SER A 178 -2.59 -13.79 25.08
C SER A 178 -1.34 -13.86 25.97
N TRP A 179 -0.23 -14.41 25.47
CA TRP A 179 0.95 -14.75 26.29
C TRP A 179 2.15 -13.82 26.09
N MET A 180 2.11 -12.89 25.12
CA MET A 180 3.28 -12.15 24.62
C MET A 180 3.21 -10.65 24.96
N LYS A 181 4.28 -10.05 25.54
CA LYS A 181 4.32 -8.62 25.96
C LYS A 181 5.34 -7.75 25.17
N CYS A 182 4.88 -6.93 24.19
CA CYS A 182 5.70 -6.46 23.03
C CYS A 182 5.22 -5.27 22.05
N ARG A 183 5.72 -4.03 21.65
CA ARG A 183 6.71 -2.86 21.83
C ARG A 183 8.10 -2.62 21.11
N ASP A 184 8.48 -1.32 20.97
CA ASP A 184 9.81 -0.73 20.64
C ASP A 184 10.04 0.62 21.39
N PRO A 185 11.26 1.08 21.75
CA PRO A 185 11.49 2.38 22.42
C PRO A 185 11.56 3.62 21.51
N SER A 186 11.60 3.45 20.18
CA SER A 186 11.86 4.56 19.24
C SER A 186 10.63 5.42 18.90
N ALA A 187 9.42 4.88 19.06
CA ALA A 187 8.16 5.62 18.94
C ALA A 187 7.04 4.87 19.69
N ASP A 188 6.50 5.47 20.75
CA ASP A 188 5.38 4.90 21.51
C ASP A 188 4.02 5.28 20.88
N ILE A 189 3.07 4.35 20.95
CA ILE A 189 1.68 4.52 20.50
C ILE A 189 0.74 3.74 21.42
N PHE A 190 -0.47 4.25 21.67
CA PHE A 190 -1.45 3.52 22.47
C PHE A 190 -1.98 2.31 21.70
N ALA A 191 -1.83 1.10 22.25
CA ALA A 191 -2.26 -0.15 21.63
C ALA A 191 -3.44 -0.77 22.40
N GLY A 192 -4.51 -1.15 21.71
CA GLY A 192 -5.68 -1.81 22.32
C GLY A 192 -6.20 -2.98 21.49
N ASP A 193 -6.50 -4.10 22.15
CA ASP A 193 -7.05 -5.30 21.53
C ASP A 193 -8.58 -5.40 21.67
N PHE A 194 -9.22 -6.11 20.74
CA PHE A 194 -10.64 -6.44 20.83
C PHE A 194 -10.88 -7.84 21.39
N VAL A 195 -11.07 -7.90 22.71
CA VAL A 195 -11.37 -9.09 23.53
C VAL A 195 -12.48 -10.01 22.96
N SER A 196 -13.42 -9.48 22.18
CA SER A 196 -14.53 -10.23 21.56
C SER A 196 -14.41 -10.39 20.03
N GLY A 197 -13.25 -10.08 19.44
CA GLY A 197 -13.09 -9.91 18.00
C GLY A 197 -13.68 -8.58 17.48
N TYR A 198 -13.57 -8.35 16.18
CA TYR A 198 -13.97 -7.08 15.53
C TYR A 198 -15.42 -7.02 15.04
N CYS A 199 -16.17 -8.13 15.12
CA CYS A 199 -17.57 -8.17 14.68
C CYS A 199 -18.54 -7.74 15.80
N TYR A 200 -19.80 -7.54 15.43
CA TYR A 200 -20.93 -7.28 16.34
C TYR A 200 -20.90 -8.18 17.60
N PRO A 201 -21.07 -7.62 18.81
CA PRO A 201 -21.25 -8.37 20.05
C PRO A 201 -22.29 -9.50 19.93
N PRO A 202 -22.09 -10.70 20.53
CA PRO A 202 -22.88 -11.89 20.20
C PRO A 202 -24.40 -11.72 20.30
N GLY A 203 -25.08 -11.82 19.15
CA GLY A 203 -26.54 -11.62 19.07
C GLY A 203 -26.99 -10.20 18.69
N THR A 204 -26.05 -9.26 18.54
CA THR A 204 -26.30 -7.91 17.99
C THR A 204 -26.00 -7.78 16.49
N ASN A 205 -25.64 -8.87 15.80
CA ASN A 205 -25.70 -8.93 14.34
C ASN A 205 -27.15 -9.18 13.90
N TYR A 206 -27.73 -8.20 13.20
CA TYR A 206 -29.11 -8.25 12.72
C TYR A 206 -29.23 -8.32 11.19
N GLU A 207 -28.14 -8.23 10.42
CA GLU A 207 -28.19 -8.31 8.95
C GLU A 207 -28.27 -9.76 8.47
N ARG A 208 -27.41 -10.64 8.99
CA ARG A 208 -27.33 -12.04 8.53
C ARG A 208 -28.55 -12.83 9.03
N ARG A 209 -29.29 -13.45 8.08
CA ARG A 209 -30.44 -14.32 8.37
C ARG A 209 -29.95 -15.59 9.07
N ARG A 210 -30.30 -15.76 10.35
CA ARG A 210 -30.04 -17.02 11.08
C ARG A 210 -30.73 -18.21 10.39
N PRO A 211 -30.19 -19.45 10.54
CA PRO A 211 -30.91 -20.66 10.14
C PRO A 211 -32.28 -20.77 10.84
N ALA A 212 -33.21 -21.49 10.23
CA ALA A 212 -34.57 -21.64 10.73
C ALA A 212 -34.60 -22.26 12.14
N GLY A 213 -35.55 -21.80 12.97
CA GLY A 213 -35.67 -22.18 14.39
C GLY A 213 -35.23 -21.08 15.35
N ALA A 214 -34.22 -20.28 15.02
CA ALA A 214 -33.91 -19.07 15.78
C ALA A 214 -34.95 -17.97 15.46
N GLY A 215 -35.75 -17.58 16.46
CA GLY A 215 -36.77 -16.53 16.32
C GLY A 215 -36.21 -15.22 15.75
N ARG A 216 -36.99 -14.52 14.92
CA ARG A 216 -36.53 -13.33 14.19
C ARG A 216 -36.04 -12.25 15.16
N PRO A 217 -34.75 -11.87 15.15
CA PRO A 217 -34.25 -10.80 15.99
C PRO A 217 -34.62 -9.44 15.36
N GLN A 218 -35.87 -9.05 15.53
CA GLN A 218 -36.31 -7.66 15.36
C GLN A 218 -36.54 -7.09 16.75
N LEU A 219 -35.94 -5.93 17.06
CA LEU A 219 -36.22 -5.17 18.27
C LEU A 219 -37.60 -4.52 18.17
N HIS A 220 -38.61 -5.35 18.40
CA HIS A 220 -39.98 -4.93 18.72
C HIS A 220 -40.09 -4.78 20.23
N ASP A 221 -41.04 -3.96 20.67
CA ASP A 221 -41.00 -3.42 22.03
C ASP A 221 -41.26 -4.50 23.10
N PHE A 222 -41.80 -5.66 22.69
CA PHE A 222 -41.93 -6.88 23.51
C PHE A 222 -40.63 -7.64 23.82
N ASN A 223 -39.52 -7.42 23.10
CA ASN A 223 -38.24 -8.15 23.33
C ASN A 223 -37.03 -7.28 23.65
N VAL A 224 -37.20 -5.94 23.68
CA VAL A 224 -36.12 -4.98 24.00
C VAL A 224 -35.47 -5.30 25.35
N ALA A 225 -36.26 -5.56 26.39
CA ALA A 225 -35.74 -5.82 27.74
C ALA A 225 -34.84 -7.07 27.83
N GLU A 226 -35.12 -8.12 27.06
CA GLU A 226 -34.28 -9.32 27.03
C GLU A 226 -32.99 -9.09 26.22
N ALA A 227 -33.11 -8.41 25.08
CA ALA A 227 -31.96 -8.05 24.25
C ALA A 227 -30.98 -7.12 24.98
N VAL A 228 -31.50 -6.10 25.67
CA VAL A 228 -30.70 -5.18 26.51
C VAL A 228 -30.04 -5.92 27.67
N ARG A 229 -30.74 -6.85 28.35
CA ARG A 229 -30.13 -7.66 29.41
C ARG A 229 -28.96 -8.51 28.88
N LYS A 230 -29.13 -9.17 27.73
CA LYS A 230 -28.08 -9.97 27.08
C LYS A 230 -26.90 -9.11 26.60
N PHE A 231 -27.16 -7.88 26.18
CA PHE A 231 -26.15 -6.90 25.81
C PHE A 231 -25.36 -6.39 27.04
N ILE A 232 -26.04 -6.03 28.14
CA ILE A 232 -25.38 -5.57 29.38
C ILE A 232 -24.40 -6.62 29.89
N VAL A 233 -24.78 -7.91 29.91
CA VAL A 233 -23.87 -9.01 30.30
C VAL A 233 -22.59 -9.06 29.45
N GLN A 234 -22.65 -8.69 28.17
CA GLN A 234 -21.46 -8.62 27.30
C GLN A 234 -20.63 -7.37 27.57
N VAL A 235 -21.26 -6.23 27.87
CA VAL A 235 -20.57 -5.01 28.28
C VAL A 235 -19.87 -5.19 29.63
N ASP A 236 -20.48 -5.88 30.59
CA ASP A 236 -19.85 -6.18 31.87
C ASP A 236 -18.67 -7.15 31.75
N LEU A 237 -18.70 -8.12 30.81
CA LEU A 237 -17.53 -8.94 30.49
C LEU A 237 -16.37 -8.11 29.90
N LEU A 238 -16.66 -7.14 29.02
CA LEU A 238 -15.65 -6.21 28.51
C LEU A 238 -15.12 -5.28 29.60
N ARG A 239 -16.00 -4.83 30.51
CA ARG A 239 -15.66 -4.01 31.68
C ARG A 239 -14.70 -4.69 32.64
N LEU A 240 -14.75 -6.02 32.77
CA LEU A 240 -13.79 -6.79 33.56
C LEU A 240 -12.39 -6.87 32.91
N ALA A 241 -12.29 -6.64 31.59
CA ALA A 241 -11.01 -6.64 30.87
C ALA A 241 -10.37 -5.24 30.72
N HIS A 242 -11.14 -4.17 30.92
CA HIS A 242 -10.68 -2.78 30.76
C HIS A 242 -10.46 -2.09 32.10
N ARG A 243 -9.53 -1.12 32.13
CA ARG A 243 -9.24 -0.31 33.33
C ARG A 243 -9.93 1.06 33.36
N THR A 244 -10.44 1.50 32.22
CA THR A 244 -11.08 2.79 32.00
C THR A 244 -12.58 2.75 32.28
N SER A 245 -13.19 3.91 32.53
CA SER A 245 -14.65 4.07 32.46
C SER A 245 -15.16 4.05 31.01
N HIS A 246 -14.29 4.29 30.04
CA HIS A 246 -14.56 4.18 28.60
C HIS A 246 -14.42 2.74 28.08
N LEU A 247 -15.38 2.29 27.26
CA LEU A 247 -15.39 1.00 26.54
C LEU A 247 -15.77 1.21 25.07
N LEU A 248 -15.09 0.54 24.14
CA LEU A 248 -15.41 0.54 22.71
C LEU A 248 -16.23 -0.70 22.31
N LEU A 249 -17.23 -0.53 21.45
CA LEU A 249 -17.97 -1.61 20.81
C LEU A 249 -17.95 -1.51 19.28
N THR A 250 -17.41 -2.52 18.62
CA THR A 250 -17.40 -2.68 17.17
C THR A 250 -18.77 -3.16 16.66
N MET A 251 -19.59 -2.23 16.18
CA MET A 251 -20.87 -2.55 15.52
C MET A 251 -20.67 -2.68 14.01
N GLY A 252 -19.92 -3.71 13.60
CA GLY A 252 -19.60 -4.01 12.21
C GLY A 252 -19.24 -5.49 12.01
N CYS A 253 -18.85 -5.89 10.81
CA CYS A 253 -18.29 -7.21 10.45
C CYS A 253 -17.88 -7.18 8.95
N ASP A 254 -17.40 -8.29 8.40
CA ASP A 254 -17.10 -8.45 6.97
C ASP A 254 -18.32 -8.16 6.07
N PHE A 255 -18.18 -7.11 5.24
CA PHE A 255 -19.19 -6.51 4.36
C PHE A 255 -20.54 -6.25 5.06
N ALA A 256 -20.49 -5.55 6.19
CA ALA A 256 -21.66 -5.07 6.90
C ALA A 256 -22.22 -3.78 6.28
N TYR A 257 -23.42 -3.37 6.71
CA TYR A 257 -24.11 -2.14 6.26
C TYR A 257 -24.56 -2.14 4.79
N GLU A 258 -24.62 -3.31 4.13
CA GLU A 258 -25.44 -3.49 2.92
C GLU A 258 -26.89 -3.01 3.17
N ASN A 259 -27.39 -3.14 4.40
CA ASN A 259 -28.62 -2.49 4.87
C ASN A 259 -28.34 -1.57 6.06
N ALA A 260 -27.54 -0.52 5.84
CA ALA A 260 -27.20 0.50 6.85
C ALA A 260 -28.42 1.02 7.63
N ARG A 261 -29.57 1.21 6.95
CA ARG A 261 -30.83 1.66 7.55
C ARG A 261 -31.35 0.73 8.65
N LYS A 262 -31.14 -0.58 8.50
CA LYS A 262 -31.49 -1.58 9.52
C LYS A 262 -30.54 -1.50 10.71
N ASN A 263 -29.24 -1.36 10.45
CA ASN A 263 -28.21 -1.29 11.48
C ASN A 263 -28.39 -0.04 12.34
N PHE A 264 -28.43 1.14 11.73
CA PHE A 264 -28.61 2.40 12.45
C PHE A 264 -29.92 2.39 13.25
N LYS A 265 -31.07 2.02 12.66
CA LYS A 265 -32.35 1.93 13.42
C LYS A 265 -32.30 1.00 14.63
N ILE A 266 -31.45 -0.02 14.61
CA ILE A 266 -31.28 -0.95 15.74
C ILE A 266 -30.30 -0.38 16.78
N ILE A 267 -29.23 0.27 16.34
CA ILE A 267 -28.29 0.97 17.23
C ILE A 267 -29.00 2.16 17.92
N ASP A 268 -29.82 2.91 17.19
CA ASP A 268 -30.69 3.98 17.72
C ASP A 268 -31.57 3.45 18.88
N LYS A 269 -32.25 2.31 18.65
CA LYS A 269 -33.06 1.62 19.68
C LYS A 269 -32.22 1.11 20.85
N LEU A 270 -31.04 0.54 20.60
CA LEU A 270 -30.14 0.01 21.62
C LEU A 270 -29.60 1.11 22.53
N ILE A 271 -29.11 2.21 21.94
CA ILE A 271 -28.67 3.41 22.65
C ILE A 271 -29.82 3.97 23.50
N ALA A 272 -31.02 4.12 22.94
CA ALA A 272 -32.17 4.61 23.69
C ALA A 272 -32.56 3.70 24.87
N ALA A 273 -32.60 2.39 24.68
CA ALA A 273 -33.04 1.44 25.71
C ALA A 273 -32.00 1.22 26.83
N VAL A 274 -30.70 1.31 26.52
CA VAL A 274 -29.62 1.37 27.52
C VAL A 274 -29.69 2.70 28.28
N ASN A 275 -29.84 3.83 27.60
CA ASN A 275 -29.85 5.14 28.25
C ASN A 275 -31.11 5.37 29.12
N ALA A 276 -32.24 4.73 28.77
CA ALA A 276 -33.46 4.76 29.59
C ALA A 276 -33.27 4.11 30.98
N ASN A 277 -32.42 3.08 31.12
CA ASN A 277 -32.26 2.31 32.35
C ASN A 277 -30.92 2.56 33.08
N THR A 278 -30.26 3.70 32.80
CA THR A 278 -28.92 4.05 33.34
C THR A 278 -28.77 3.87 34.86
N SER A 279 -29.83 4.01 35.65
CA SER A 279 -29.86 3.79 37.10
C SER A 279 -29.65 2.33 37.53
N GLN A 280 -29.93 1.35 36.65
CA GLN A 280 -29.83 -0.09 36.97
C GLN A 280 -28.43 -0.68 36.70
N HIS A 281 -27.69 -0.11 35.73
CA HIS A 281 -26.43 -0.68 35.25
C HIS A 281 -25.26 0.32 35.15
N ASN A 282 -25.49 1.62 35.42
CA ASN A 282 -24.50 2.70 35.36
C ASN A 282 -23.70 2.79 34.04
N LEU A 283 -24.31 2.37 32.92
CA LEU A 283 -23.76 2.52 31.56
C LEU A 283 -24.43 3.73 30.88
N THR A 284 -23.75 4.38 29.93
CA THR A 284 -24.37 5.31 28.98
C THR A 284 -23.74 5.10 27.61
N ALA A 285 -24.57 4.89 26.59
CA ALA A 285 -24.15 4.57 25.23
C ALA A 285 -24.37 5.73 24.26
N TYR A 286 -23.48 5.87 23.29
CA TYR A 286 -23.59 6.86 22.21
C TYR A 286 -22.78 6.43 20.98
N TYR A 287 -23.14 6.96 19.81
CA TYR A 287 -22.32 6.85 18.60
C TYR A 287 -20.96 7.53 18.80
N SER A 288 -19.90 6.83 18.40
CA SER A 288 -18.51 7.26 18.50
C SER A 288 -17.72 6.79 17.28
N SER A 289 -16.52 7.33 17.15
CA SER A 289 -15.43 6.84 16.30
C SER A 289 -14.24 6.40 17.18
N PRO A 290 -13.25 5.64 16.64
CA PRO A 290 -12.09 5.15 17.39
C PRO A 290 -11.20 6.26 17.96
N ASP A 291 -11.11 7.39 17.26
CA ASP A 291 -10.37 8.58 17.70
C ASP A 291 -10.99 9.18 18.97
N CYS A 292 -12.32 9.28 19.03
CA CYS A 292 -13.04 9.77 20.20
C CYS A 292 -12.98 8.81 21.40
N TYR A 293 -12.87 7.50 21.16
CA TYR A 293 -12.55 6.54 22.22
C TYR A 293 -11.11 6.73 22.71
N THR A 294 -10.14 6.81 21.79
CA THR A 294 -8.72 7.09 22.10
C THR A 294 -8.57 8.33 22.96
N LYS A 295 -9.21 9.44 22.56
CA LYS A 295 -9.17 10.71 23.29
C LYS A 295 -9.70 10.54 24.71
N ALA A 296 -10.87 9.93 24.88
CA ALA A 296 -11.49 9.77 26.19
C ALA A 296 -10.71 8.81 27.13
N VAL A 297 -10.12 7.75 26.57
CA VAL A 297 -9.20 6.84 27.27
C VAL A 297 -7.91 7.55 27.73
N ASN A 298 -7.42 8.51 26.95
CA ASN A 298 -6.28 9.35 27.29
C ASN A 298 -6.64 10.45 28.31
N ASP A 299 -7.84 11.05 28.21
CA ASP A 299 -8.34 12.08 29.11
C ASP A 299 -8.47 11.58 30.57
N GLU A 300 -8.61 10.26 30.81
CA GLU A 300 -8.58 9.68 32.16
C GLU A 300 -7.19 9.69 32.83
N GLY A 301 -6.10 9.94 32.09
CA GLY A 301 -4.74 10.08 32.65
C GLY A 301 -4.14 8.82 33.29
N LEU A 302 -4.67 7.63 32.97
CA LEU A 302 -4.21 6.37 33.57
C LEU A 302 -2.83 5.93 33.05
N ALA A 303 -2.02 5.34 33.93
CA ALA A 303 -0.77 4.67 33.54
C ALA A 303 -1.04 3.26 32.98
N TYR A 304 -0.63 3.00 31.73
CA TYR A 304 -0.81 1.73 31.01
C TYR A 304 0.43 0.82 31.07
N ALA A 305 0.26 -0.46 30.73
CA ALA A 305 1.33 -1.45 30.82
C ALA A 305 2.21 -1.45 29.55
N VAL A 306 3.53 -1.35 29.74
CA VAL A 306 4.50 -1.34 28.63
C VAL A 306 4.77 -2.77 28.15
N LYS A 307 4.24 -3.08 26.96
CA LYS A 307 4.71 -4.13 26.04
C LYS A 307 6.27 -3.99 25.78
N THR A 308 7.02 -5.01 25.31
CA THR A 308 8.49 -5.21 24.95
C THR A 308 9.02 -5.92 23.61
N GLY A 309 8.55 -5.75 22.34
CA GLY A 309 8.74 -6.65 21.15
C GLY A 309 7.58 -6.67 20.07
N ASP A 310 7.09 -7.79 19.47
CA ASP A 310 5.93 -7.89 18.49
C ASP A 310 4.61 -8.68 18.89
N PHE A 311 3.85 -9.31 17.97
CA PHE A 311 2.72 -10.23 18.28
C PHE A 311 2.67 -11.48 17.36
N PHE A 312 3.81 -11.96 16.85
CA PHE A 312 3.86 -13.21 16.06
C PHE A 312 4.48 -14.38 16.83
N PRO A 313 4.11 -15.65 16.52
CA PRO A 313 3.08 -16.06 15.57
C PRO A 313 1.66 -16.02 16.19
N TYR A 314 0.67 -15.61 15.41
CA TYR A 314 -0.73 -15.71 15.81
C TYR A 314 -1.20 -17.18 15.84
N ALA A 315 -1.93 -17.54 16.88
CA ALA A 315 -2.68 -18.79 16.96
C ALA A 315 -4.14 -18.55 17.36
N SER A 316 -5.06 -19.13 16.59
CA SER A 316 -6.51 -19.08 16.88
C SER A 316 -6.98 -20.21 17.81
N GLY A 317 -6.04 -21.05 18.29
CA GLY A 317 -6.28 -22.21 19.14
C GLY A 317 -4.97 -22.99 19.37
N PRO A 318 -4.90 -23.91 20.35
CA PRO A 318 -3.63 -24.48 20.83
C PRO A 318 -2.74 -25.12 19.76
N ASN A 319 -3.35 -25.74 18.75
CA ASN A 319 -2.67 -26.40 17.62
C ASN A 319 -2.98 -25.71 16.27
N SER A 320 -3.34 -24.42 16.30
CA SER A 320 -3.83 -23.67 15.14
C SER A 320 -3.02 -22.39 14.97
N TYR A 321 -1.73 -22.55 14.69
CA TYR A 321 -0.79 -21.46 14.39
C TYR A 321 -0.87 -21.03 12.93
N TRP A 322 -1.02 -19.74 12.69
CA TRP A 322 -1.21 -19.16 11.35
C TRP A 322 0.16 -18.79 10.75
N THR A 323 1.06 -19.78 10.60
CA THR A 323 2.42 -19.57 10.08
C THR A 323 2.59 -20.02 8.62
N GLY A 324 1.64 -20.82 8.09
CA GLY A 324 1.67 -21.27 6.70
C GLY A 324 1.65 -20.11 5.68
N PHE A 325 0.90 -19.03 5.99
CA PHE A 325 0.77 -17.88 5.10
C PHE A 325 2.08 -17.11 4.89
N TYR A 326 3.07 -17.28 5.78
CA TYR A 326 4.43 -16.75 5.60
C TYR A 326 5.08 -17.29 4.32
N SER A 327 4.72 -18.51 3.89
CA SER A 327 5.21 -19.15 2.66
C SER A 327 4.15 -19.34 1.57
N SER A 328 2.84 -19.19 1.87
CA SER A 328 1.76 -19.27 0.88
C SER A 328 2.06 -18.43 -0.37
N ARG A 329 1.90 -19.03 -1.56
CA ARG A 329 2.06 -18.39 -2.89
C ARG A 329 3.40 -17.63 -3.07
N PRO A 330 4.57 -18.28 -2.93
CA PRO A 330 5.87 -17.59 -2.88
C PRO A 330 6.21 -16.81 -4.16
N ALA A 331 5.71 -17.26 -5.32
CA ALA A 331 5.87 -16.55 -6.59
C ALA A 331 5.21 -15.16 -6.58
N LEU A 332 4.08 -14.97 -5.88
CA LEU A 332 3.46 -13.65 -5.72
C LEU A 332 4.23 -12.78 -4.72
N LYS A 333 4.68 -13.33 -3.59
CA LYS A 333 5.56 -12.61 -2.66
C LYS A 333 6.81 -12.07 -3.38
N ARG A 334 7.43 -12.90 -4.24
CA ARG A 334 8.55 -12.47 -5.11
C ARG A 334 8.14 -11.41 -6.13
N LEU A 335 6.99 -11.54 -6.78
CA LEU A 335 6.44 -10.56 -7.73
C LEU A 335 6.19 -9.19 -7.07
N VAL A 336 5.62 -9.16 -5.86
CA VAL A 336 5.39 -7.92 -5.09
C VAL A 336 6.73 -7.26 -4.75
N ARG A 337 7.69 -7.99 -4.16
CA ARG A 337 9.01 -7.41 -3.84
C ARG A 337 9.79 -6.93 -5.07
N TRP A 338 9.65 -7.58 -6.23
CA TRP A 338 10.19 -7.09 -7.50
C TRP A 338 9.50 -5.79 -7.95
N ALA A 339 8.17 -5.74 -7.88
CA ALA A 339 7.37 -4.60 -8.34
C ALA A 339 7.53 -3.37 -7.45
N SER A 340 7.76 -3.57 -6.15
CA SER A 340 8.17 -2.54 -5.20
C SER A 340 9.49 -1.87 -5.58
N GLY A 341 10.54 -2.67 -5.81
CA GLY A 341 11.85 -2.15 -6.23
C GLY A 341 11.78 -1.37 -7.54
N HIS A 342 10.99 -1.87 -8.50
CA HIS A 342 10.71 -1.16 -9.75
C HIS A 342 9.90 0.13 -9.54
N LEU A 343 8.86 0.12 -8.71
CA LEU A 343 8.10 1.32 -8.33
C LEU A 343 9.00 2.38 -7.68
N GLN A 344 9.94 1.97 -6.82
CA GLN A 344 10.93 2.89 -6.24
C GLN A 344 11.82 3.54 -7.31
N ALA A 345 12.38 2.76 -8.23
CA ALA A 345 13.19 3.28 -9.34
C ALA A 345 12.40 4.26 -10.23
N VAL A 346 11.14 3.92 -10.56
CA VAL A 346 10.29 4.80 -11.39
C VAL A 346 9.92 6.09 -10.65
N LYS A 347 9.63 6.04 -9.34
CA LYS A 347 9.40 7.25 -8.52
C LYS A 347 10.63 8.18 -8.51
N GLN A 348 11.84 7.63 -8.47
CA GLN A 348 13.09 8.41 -8.51
C GLN A 348 13.28 9.09 -9.87
N LEU A 349 13.21 8.33 -10.97
CA LEU A 349 13.34 8.85 -12.33
C LEU A 349 12.27 9.92 -12.64
N ALA A 350 11.03 9.68 -12.18
CA ALA A 350 9.94 10.64 -12.31
C ALA A 350 10.20 11.97 -11.56
N ALA A 351 10.84 11.92 -10.38
CA ALA A 351 11.17 13.11 -9.62
C ALA A 351 12.26 13.96 -10.29
N VAL A 352 13.18 13.34 -11.04
CA VAL A 352 14.26 14.04 -11.77
C VAL A 352 13.77 14.64 -13.09
N GLY A 353 12.81 14.00 -13.77
CA GLY A 353 12.24 14.49 -15.04
C GLY A 353 10.75 14.89 -15.03
N PRO A 354 10.25 15.82 -14.18
CA PRO A 354 8.80 16.12 -14.12
C PRO A 354 8.18 16.59 -15.44
N ALA A 355 8.91 17.34 -16.25
CA ALA A 355 8.46 17.81 -17.58
C ALA A 355 8.27 16.68 -18.61
N VAL A 356 8.81 15.49 -18.32
CA VAL A 356 8.77 14.30 -19.18
C VAL A 356 7.53 13.44 -18.90
N LEU A 357 6.78 13.73 -17.82
CA LEU A 357 5.82 12.80 -17.23
C LEU A 357 4.41 12.74 -17.83
N GLY A 358 4.10 13.46 -18.92
CA GLY A 358 2.74 13.63 -19.51
C GLY A 358 1.71 12.52 -19.22
N ASP A 359 1.61 11.52 -20.10
CA ASP A 359 0.79 10.30 -19.88
C ASP A 359 1.39 9.33 -18.85
N ALA A 360 2.65 9.57 -18.47
CA ALA A 360 3.44 8.72 -17.60
C ALA A 360 3.00 8.78 -16.12
N SER A 361 2.47 9.92 -15.66
CA SER A 361 1.96 10.06 -14.27
C SER A 361 0.81 9.10 -13.99
N GLU A 362 -0.18 9.00 -14.89
CA GLU A 362 -1.34 8.10 -14.70
C GLU A 362 -0.91 6.63 -14.66
N ARG A 363 0.16 6.28 -15.36
CA ARG A 363 0.74 4.93 -15.41
C ARG A 363 1.47 4.59 -14.11
N LEU A 364 2.23 5.54 -13.56
CA LEU A 364 2.84 5.44 -12.24
C LEU A 364 1.77 5.30 -11.14
N ASP A 365 0.69 6.08 -11.19
CA ASP A 365 -0.41 5.97 -10.23
C ASP A 365 -1.17 4.64 -10.36
N ARG A 366 -1.39 4.15 -11.58
CA ARG A 366 -1.91 2.79 -11.80
C ARG A 366 -1.03 1.71 -11.14
N LEU A 367 0.29 1.87 -11.09
CA LEU A 367 1.19 0.94 -10.39
C LEU A 367 1.15 1.12 -8.87
N ARG A 368 1.16 2.37 -8.35
CA ARG A 368 0.98 2.67 -6.92
C ARG A 368 -0.28 2.01 -6.37
N GLN A 369 -1.41 2.18 -7.06
CA GLN A 369 -2.69 1.56 -6.72
C GLN A 369 -2.65 0.02 -6.76
N ALA A 370 -1.88 -0.57 -7.67
CA ALA A 370 -1.74 -2.02 -7.79
C ALA A 370 -0.83 -2.60 -6.69
N GLN A 371 0.25 -1.90 -6.32
CA GLN A 371 1.08 -2.25 -5.17
C GLN A 371 0.29 -2.11 -3.86
N GLY A 372 -0.51 -1.06 -3.70
CA GLY A 372 -1.38 -0.92 -2.52
C GLY A 372 -2.36 -2.09 -2.39
N VAL A 373 -3.08 -2.45 -3.46
CA VAL A 373 -3.97 -3.63 -3.49
C VAL A 373 -3.22 -4.94 -3.19
N ALA A 374 -1.93 -5.01 -3.53
CA ALA A 374 -1.09 -6.18 -3.27
C ALA A 374 -0.62 -6.30 -1.81
N GLN A 375 -0.67 -5.25 -0.99
CA GLN A 375 -0.27 -5.31 0.43
C GLN A 375 -1.37 -5.87 1.36
N HIS A 376 -2.63 -5.91 0.92
CA HIS A 376 -3.79 -6.39 1.69
C HIS A 376 -3.56 -7.75 2.37
N HIS A 377 -4.20 -8.00 3.52
CA HIS A 377 -3.95 -9.19 4.36
C HIS A 377 -4.29 -10.55 3.73
N ASP A 378 -5.09 -10.62 2.66
CA ASP A 378 -5.18 -11.84 1.81
C ASP A 378 -4.30 -11.85 0.56
N ALA A 379 -3.62 -10.74 0.24
CA ALA A 379 -2.94 -10.53 -1.05
C ALA A 379 -1.53 -11.09 -1.05
N VAL A 380 -0.60 -10.39 -0.38
CA VAL A 380 0.79 -10.84 -0.25
C VAL A 380 0.89 -12.06 0.65
N ALA A 381 0.07 -12.13 1.72
CA ALA A 381 -0.11 -13.31 2.55
C ALA A 381 -0.49 -14.55 1.72
N GLY A 382 -1.38 -14.40 0.73
CA GLY A 382 -1.69 -15.44 -0.25
C GLY A 382 -3.00 -16.19 -0.03
N GLU A 383 -3.80 -15.87 0.97
CA GLU A 383 -5.05 -16.58 1.28
C GLU A 383 -6.21 -16.29 0.31
N LYS A 384 -6.03 -15.33 -0.62
CA LYS A 384 -6.94 -15.07 -1.75
C LYS A 384 -7.30 -16.34 -2.55
N ARG A 385 -8.59 -16.50 -2.90
CA ARG A 385 -9.10 -17.56 -3.79
C ARG A 385 -8.47 -17.43 -5.19
N GLY A 386 -8.25 -18.55 -5.89
CA GLY A 386 -7.42 -18.61 -7.09
C GLY A 386 -7.75 -17.64 -8.24
N ILE A 387 -9.01 -17.22 -8.40
CA ILE A 387 -9.41 -16.19 -9.38
C ILE A 387 -8.98 -14.78 -8.93
N GLY A 388 -9.11 -14.48 -7.64
CA GLY A 388 -8.58 -13.25 -7.02
C GLY A 388 -7.07 -13.15 -7.19
N HIS A 389 -6.35 -14.24 -6.92
CA HIS A 389 -4.91 -14.34 -7.14
C HIS A 389 -4.51 -14.06 -8.60
N LYS A 390 -5.15 -14.71 -9.58
CA LYS A 390 -4.88 -14.43 -11.01
C LYS A 390 -5.11 -12.95 -11.38
N ARG A 391 -6.10 -12.27 -10.78
CA ARG A 391 -6.30 -10.83 -11.00
C ARG A 391 -5.32 -9.93 -10.24
N VAL A 392 -4.83 -10.28 -9.05
CA VAL A 392 -3.77 -9.50 -8.38
C VAL A 392 -2.46 -9.62 -9.17
N SER A 393 -2.06 -10.84 -9.53
CA SER A 393 -0.91 -11.08 -10.40
C SER A 393 -1.08 -10.34 -11.73
N ASN A 394 -2.21 -10.48 -12.43
CA ASN A 394 -2.44 -9.75 -13.68
C ASN A 394 -2.52 -8.22 -13.49
N ALA A 395 -3.02 -7.70 -12.37
CA ALA A 395 -3.02 -6.26 -12.11
C ALA A 395 -1.60 -5.71 -11.91
N VAL A 396 -0.71 -6.48 -11.26
CA VAL A 396 0.71 -6.11 -11.14
C VAL A 396 1.44 -6.30 -12.49
N LEU A 397 1.15 -7.37 -13.24
CA LEU A 397 1.81 -7.73 -14.51
C LEU A 397 1.37 -6.84 -15.70
N TYR A 398 0.07 -6.75 -16.00
CA TYR A 398 -0.42 -5.93 -17.14
C TYR A 398 -0.19 -4.43 -16.92
N ARG A 399 0.00 -3.97 -15.67
CA ARG A 399 0.38 -2.59 -15.37
C ARG A 399 1.90 -2.36 -15.39
N ARG A 400 2.74 -3.37 -15.67
CA ARG A 400 4.17 -3.17 -15.99
C ARG A 400 4.36 -2.49 -17.34
N ALA A 401 3.76 -3.03 -18.41
CA ALA A 401 3.98 -2.60 -19.79
C ALA A 401 3.79 -1.07 -20.01
N PRO A 402 2.82 -0.38 -19.39
CA PRO A 402 2.72 1.07 -19.48
C PRO A 402 3.80 1.81 -18.69
N VAL A 403 4.28 1.28 -17.56
CA VAL A 403 5.23 1.97 -16.66
C VAL A 403 6.63 2.03 -17.26
N TRP A 404 7.01 1.05 -18.08
CA TRP A 404 8.28 1.11 -18.80
C TRP A 404 8.37 2.27 -19.78
N SER A 405 7.26 2.81 -20.31
CA SER A 405 7.34 4.05 -21.10
C SER A 405 7.74 5.26 -20.25
N VAL A 406 7.43 5.26 -18.94
CA VAL A 406 7.93 6.27 -17.99
C VAL A 406 9.44 6.18 -17.89
N GLN A 407 9.96 5.00 -17.53
CA GLN A 407 11.39 4.77 -17.34
C GLN A 407 12.18 4.99 -18.65
N ALA A 408 11.68 4.51 -19.79
CA ALA A 408 12.29 4.73 -21.10
C ALA A 408 12.42 6.23 -21.45
N THR A 409 11.35 7.01 -21.25
CA THR A 409 11.38 8.43 -21.61
C THR A 409 12.21 9.24 -20.62
N CYS A 410 12.18 8.92 -19.32
CA CYS A 410 13.05 9.55 -18.33
C CYS A 410 14.53 9.27 -18.60
N CYS A 411 14.92 8.03 -18.93
CA CYS A 411 16.31 7.70 -19.27
C CYS A 411 16.79 8.39 -20.57
N ALA A 412 15.96 8.40 -21.63
CA ALA A 412 16.30 9.08 -22.88
C ALA A 412 16.47 10.61 -22.70
N VAL A 413 15.74 11.21 -21.74
CA VAL A 413 15.92 12.63 -21.38
C VAL A 413 17.14 12.84 -20.48
N SER A 414 17.56 11.88 -19.65
CA SER A 414 18.84 12.01 -18.93
C SER A 414 20.05 11.90 -19.89
N ASP A 415 19.99 11.06 -20.93
CA ASP A 415 21.01 11.06 -21.98
C ASP A 415 21.09 12.42 -22.71
N SER A 416 19.93 13.05 -22.94
CA SER A 416 19.83 14.40 -23.51
C SER A 416 20.41 15.47 -22.57
N PHE A 417 20.21 15.34 -21.26
CA PHE A 417 20.72 16.29 -20.25
C PHE A 417 22.20 16.10 -19.92
N SER A 418 22.77 14.92 -20.13
CA SER A 418 24.18 14.64 -19.87
C SER A 418 25.12 15.43 -20.79
N LEU A 419 24.67 15.75 -22.02
CA LEU A 419 25.55 16.15 -23.13
C LEU A 419 25.77 17.66 -23.35
N GLN A 420 25.18 18.58 -22.57
CA GLN A 420 25.44 20.04 -22.76
C GLN A 420 25.62 20.94 -21.52
N PRO A 421 24.91 20.81 -20.38
CA PRO A 421 25.00 21.80 -19.30
C PRO A 421 26.35 21.83 -18.56
N TYR A 422 26.94 20.66 -18.28
CA TYR A 422 28.06 20.53 -17.34
C TYR A 422 29.41 21.03 -17.87
N LEU A 423 29.59 21.14 -19.18
CA LEU A 423 30.80 21.68 -19.80
C LEU A 423 30.76 23.20 -20.05
N ALA A 424 29.58 23.83 -19.97
CA ALA A 424 29.41 25.26 -20.22
C ALA A 424 29.78 26.15 -19.03
N LEU A 425 29.63 25.65 -17.79
CA LEU A 425 29.75 26.44 -16.55
C LEU A 425 31.16 26.48 -15.93
N HIS A 426 32.16 25.83 -16.54
CA HIS A 426 33.53 25.74 -16.01
C HIS A 426 34.61 26.44 -16.87
N ARG A 427 34.23 27.29 -17.84
CA ARG A 427 35.20 28.09 -18.63
C ARG A 427 35.26 29.59 -18.34
N GLU A 428 34.31 30.17 -17.60
CA GLU A 428 34.27 31.61 -17.29
C GLU A 428 34.02 31.89 -15.80
N ALA A 429 35.01 31.57 -14.95
CA ALA A 429 34.98 31.91 -13.52
C ALA A 429 36.39 32.04 -12.89
N GLY A 430 37.25 32.88 -13.48
CA GLY A 430 38.58 33.17 -12.92
C GLY A 430 38.57 34.33 -11.92
N ALA A 431 38.18 34.09 -10.66
CA ALA A 431 38.28 35.09 -9.58
C ALA A 431 38.44 34.45 -8.18
N SER A 432 38.98 35.23 -7.23
CA SER A 432 39.36 34.77 -5.87
C SER A 432 38.19 34.71 -4.86
N PRO A 433 38.31 33.96 -3.75
CA PRO A 433 37.20 33.65 -2.86
C PRO A 433 36.89 34.76 -1.84
N LEU A 434 35.61 34.87 -1.45
CA LEU A 434 35.15 35.63 -0.28
C LEU A 434 34.10 34.83 0.52
N THR A 435 33.91 35.23 1.78
CA THR A 435 33.32 34.41 2.85
C THR A 435 31.84 34.72 3.16
N THR A 436 31.29 33.98 4.12
CA THR A 436 30.00 34.14 4.84
C THR A 436 28.70 33.72 4.12
N PRO A 437 27.68 33.22 4.88
CA PRO A 437 26.57 32.46 4.31
C PRO A 437 25.29 33.27 4.08
N CYS A 438 24.56 32.97 3.00
CA CYS A 438 23.24 33.54 2.74
C CYS A 438 22.10 32.66 3.27
N ALA A 439 21.24 33.23 4.11
CA ALA A 439 19.99 32.60 4.55
C ALA A 439 18.89 32.74 3.50
N CYS A 440 17.99 31.76 3.42
CA CYS A 440 16.78 31.87 2.58
C CYS A 440 15.84 32.96 3.10
N ARG A 441 15.62 34.00 2.29
CA ARG A 441 14.43 34.86 2.37
C ARG A 441 13.65 34.81 1.06
N THR A 442 12.34 34.93 1.18
CA THR A 442 11.38 34.87 0.07
C THR A 442 11.52 36.07 -0.86
N ALA A 443 11.71 35.81 -2.15
CA ALA A 443 11.62 36.81 -3.22
C ALA A 443 10.43 36.50 -4.14
N SER A 444 9.80 37.54 -4.69
CA SER A 444 8.51 37.46 -5.40
C SER A 444 8.65 37.05 -6.87
N ARG A 445 7.52 36.65 -7.47
CA ARG A 445 7.40 36.26 -8.88
C ARG A 445 7.81 37.40 -9.83
N GLN A 446 8.90 37.24 -10.58
CA GLN A 446 9.03 37.80 -11.94
C GLN A 446 10.17 37.13 -12.74
N ALA A 447 9.92 35.90 -13.22
CA ALA A 447 10.80 35.26 -14.20
C ALA A 447 10.52 35.82 -15.60
N THR A 448 11.53 36.37 -16.27
CA THR A 448 11.40 37.00 -17.59
C THR A 448 11.16 35.97 -18.70
N ARG A 449 10.11 36.17 -19.51
CA ARG A 449 9.67 35.26 -20.59
C ARG A 449 10.72 34.94 -21.67
N SER A 450 11.81 35.70 -21.75
CA SER A 450 12.92 35.50 -22.70
C SER A 450 13.69 34.18 -22.48
N GLY A 451 13.79 33.68 -21.25
CA GLY A 451 14.53 32.45 -20.95
C GLY A 451 13.81 31.17 -21.39
N GLN A 452 12.48 31.11 -21.21
CA GLN A 452 11.68 29.93 -21.53
C GLN A 452 11.54 29.70 -23.05
N ALA A 453 11.62 30.76 -23.86
CA ALA A 453 11.45 30.67 -25.31
C ALA A 453 12.60 29.93 -26.03
N ARG A 454 13.85 30.05 -25.55
CA ARG A 454 15.00 29.40 -26.21
C ARG A 454 15.13 27.90 -25.92
N LEU A 455 14.65 27.43 -24.76
CA LEU A 455 14.58 26.00 -24.47
C LEU A 455 13.51 25.26 -25.30
N ALA A 456 12.52 25.98 -25.83
CA ALA A 456 11.47 25.43 -26.70
C ALA A 456 11.87 25.33 -28.19
N GLN A 457 13.09 25.77 -28.56
CA GLN A 457 13.55 25.77 -29.96
C GLN A 457 14.71 24.81 -30.25
N LEU A 458 15.18 24.04 -29.27
CA LEU A 458 15.91 22.81 -29.55
C LEU A 458 14.90 21.82 -30.15
N GLN A 459 14.90 21.70 -31.48
CA GLN A 459 14.08 20.72 -32.18
C GLN A 459 14.49 19.32 -31.73
N PHE A 460 13.66 18.69 -30.92
CA PHE A 460 13.77 17.27 -30.62
C PHE A 460 13.66 16.50 -31.94
N GLY A 461 14.80 16.03 -32.44
CA GLY A 461 14.87 15.13 -33.58
C GLY A 461 13.91 13.97 -33.36
N ASN A 462 13.15 13.63 -34.40
CA ASN A 462 11.90 12.88 -34.30
C ASN A 462 12.10 11.43 -33.79
N LEU A 463 12.23 11.27 -32.47
CA LEU A 463 12.35 9.99 -31.77
C LEU A 463 11.06 9.22 -31.94
N SER A 464 11.05 8.40 -32.99
CA SER A 464 9.91 7.61 -33.40
C SER A 464 9.58 6.55 -32.36
N GLN A 465 8.37 5.97 -32.42
CA GLN A 465 7.98 4.83 -31.57
C GLN A 465 8.87 3.58 -31.71
N ARG A 466 9.87 3.57 -32.61
CA ARG A 466 10.80 2.46 -32.82
C ARG A 466 11.91 2.42 -31.76
N ASP A 467 12.31 3.58 -31.25
CA ASP A 467 13.56 3.78 -30.49
C ASP A 467 13.36 3.73 -28.95
N ALA A 468 12.26 3.13 -28.50
CA ALA A 468 11.93 3.02 -27.08
C ALA A 468 12.75 1.94 -26.36
N LEU A 469 13.40 2.29 -25.24
CA LEU A 469 14.05 1.35 -24.32
C LEU A 469 13.05 0.25 -23.86
N ARG A 470 13.52 -1.00 -23.87
CA ARG A 470 12.72 -2.19 -23.53
C ARG A 470 13.35 -2.96 -22.38
N ALA A 471 12.58 -3.19 -21.32
CA ALA A 471 13.01 -4.02 -20.20
C ALA A 471 12.76 -5.52 -20.49
N CYS A 472 13.67 -6.37 -20.01
CA CYS A 472 13.52 -7.83 -20.08
C CYS A 472 13.14 -8.40 -18.72
N GLU A 473 11.85 -8.68 -18.54
CA GLU A 473 11.25 -9.05 -17.26
C GLU A 473 11.46 -10.52 -16.86
N LEU A 474 11.95 -11.35 -17.79
CA LEU A 474 12.04 -12.81 -17.67
C LEU A 474 13.48 -13.34 -17.84
N LEU A 475 14.48 -12.53 -17.47
CA LEU A 475 15.88 -12.95 -17.39
C LEU A 475 16.08 -14.16 -16.45
N ASN A 476 15.22 -14.36 -15.45
CA ASN A 476 15.21 -15.55 -14.60
C ASN A 476 14.79 -16.86 -15.32
N ALA A 477 14.15 -16.75 -16.49
CA ALA A 477 13.86 -17.85 -17.41
C ALA A 477 14.80 -17.81 -18.63
N SER A 478 15.87 -16.99 -18.58
CA SER A 478 16.79 -16.70 -19.68
C SER A 478 16.05 -16.19 -20.95
N TYR A 479 15.04 -15.32 -20.78
CA TYR A 479 14.25 -14.78 -21.90
C TYR A 479 14.28 -13.24 -21.96
N CYS A 480 14.69 -12.71 -23.11
CA CYS A 480 14.80 -11.29 -23.45
C CYS A 480 14.70 -11.10 -24.98
N PRO A 481 13.52 -10.77 -25.53
CA PRO A 481 13.34 -10.56 -26.98
C PRO A 481 14.28 -9.54 -27.62
N VAL A 482 14.82 -8.60 -26.83
CA VAL A 482 15.72 -7.54 -27.31
C VAL A 482 17.08 -8.12 -27.71
N SER A 483 17.70 -8.93 -26.85
CA SER A 483 19.02 -9.54 -27.11
C SER A 483 18.93 -10.80 -27.97
N GLU A 484 17.77 -11.47 -28.00
CA GLU A 484 17.53 -12.67 -28.81
C GLU A 484 17.26 -12.36 -30.29
N LEU A 485 16.61 -11.23 -30.59
CA LEU A 485 16.26 -10.80 -31.95
C LEU A 485 17.23 -9.75 -32.53
N ALA A 486 18.28 -9.37 -31.79
CA ALA A 486 19.28 -8.41 -32.25
C ALA A 486 20.16 -9.00 -33.37
N THR A 487 20.02 -8.47 -34.58
CA THR A 487 20.83 -8.83 -35.76
C THR A 487 22.15 -8.05 -35.87
N GLY A 488 22.41 -7.13 -34.93
CA GLY A 488 23.60 -6.27 -34.89
C GLY A 488 23.82 -5.69 -33.49
N ARG A 489 24.53 -4.56 -33.39
CA ARG A 489 24.79 -3.89 -32.11
C ARG A 489 23.50 -3.42 -31.43
N PHE A 490 23.35 -3.74 -30.15
CA PHE A 490 22.31 -3.21 -29.26
C PHE A 490 22.92 -2.59 -28.00
N PHE A 491 22.12 -1.81 -27.26
CA PHE A 491 22.56 -1.12 -26.04
C PHE A 491 21.84 -1.67 -24.81
N VAL A 492 22.52 -1.62 -23.66
CA VAL A 492 22.08 -2.18 -22.39
C VAL A 492 22.35 -1.16 -21.27
N THR A 493 21.28 -0.56 -20.74
CA THR A 493 21.36 0.46 -19.69
C THR A 493 21.06 -0.15 -18.32
N PHE A 494 21.99 -0.01 -17.38
CA PHE A 494 21.83 -0.44 -16.00
C PHE A 494 21.54 0.79 -15.12
N TYR A 495 20.37 0.86 -14.48
CA TYR A 495 20.01 1.94 -13.54
C TYR A 495 20.19 1.49 -12.09
N ASN A 496 20.80 2.34 -11.27
CA ASN A 496 21.05 2.11 -9.85
C ASN A 496 20.14 2.97 -8.96
N PRO A 497 19.05 2.43 -8.38
CA PRO A 497 18.14 3.18 -7.50
C PRO A 497 18.71 3.44 -6.09
N ALA A 498 19.95 3.02 -5.78
CA ALA A 498 20.56 3.22 -4.47
C ALA A 498 21.40 4.51 -4.42
N SER A 499 21.46 5.14 -3.24
CA SER A 499 22.28 6.31 -2.92
C SER A 499 23.79 6.02 -2.75
N ARG A 500 24.26 4.88 -3.26
CA ARG A 500 25.67 4.44 -3.20
C ARG A 500 26.08 3.82 -4.53
N LEU A 501 27.38 3.82 -4.80
CA LEU A 501 27.96 3.12 -5.95
C LEU A 501 27.57 1.63 -5.89
N SER A 502 27.25 1.04 -7.04
CA SER A 502 26.96 -0.38 -7.15
C SER A 502 27.66 -1.02 -8.36
N TRP A 503 27.69 -2.34 -8.37
CA TRP A 503 28.19 -3.18 -9.44
C TRP A 503 27.19 -4.30 -9.71
N HIS A 504 27.23 -4.92 -10.89
CA HIS A 504 26.31 -5.99 -11.23
C HIS A 504 26.96 -7.07 -12.12
N SER A 505 26.69 -8.34 -11.84
CA SER A 505 27.00 -9.43 -12.77
C SER A 505 25.84 -9.57 -13.76
N ALA A 506 25.95 -8.89 -14.91
CA ALA A 506 24.95 -8.98 -15.97
C ALA A 506 24.89 -10.40 -16.55
N ARG A 507 23.68 -10.83 -16.92
CA ARG A 507 23.41 -12.02 -17.74
C ARG A 507 22.31 -11.69 -18.75
N LEU A 508 22.60 -11.85 -20.03
CA LEU A 508 21.68 -11.59 -21.13
C LEU A 508 21.51 -12.84 -21.98
N PRO A 509 20.28 -13.29 -22.30
CA PRO A 509 20.09 -14.47 -23.10
C PRO A 509 20.32 -14.16 -24.58
N VAL A 510 21.05 -15.04 -25.26
CA VAL A 510 21.57 -14.81 -26.61
C VAL A 510 21.55 -16.09 -27.46
N THR A 511 21.59 -15.89 -28.78
CA THR A 511 21.52 -16.95 -29.80
C THR A 511 22.90 -17.35 -30.31
N GLY A 512 23.84 -16.41 -30.41
CA GLY A 512 25.23 -16.65 -30.83
C GLY A 512 26.13 -17.23 -29.73
N ARG A 513 27.37 -17.59 -30.10
CA ARG A 513 28.41 -18.06 -29.16
C ARG A 513 29.44 -16.98 -28.78
N TYR A 514 29.58 -15.94 -29.61
CA TYR A 514 30.61 -14.93 -29.49
C TYR A 514 29.98 -13.55 -29.63
N TYR A 515 30.15 -12.71 -28.62
CA TYR A 515 29.70 -11.33 -28.58
C TYR A 515 30.84 -10.45 -28.08
N ARG A 516 30.96 -9.24 -28.63
CA ARG A 516 31.79 -8.20 -28.03
C ARG A 516 30.90 -7.35 -27.14
N VAL A 517 31.36 -7.09 -25.91
CA VAL A 517 30.76 -6.11 -24.99
C VAL A 517 31.70 -4.91 -24.91
N LEU A 518 31.17 -3.71 -25.07
CA LEU A 518 31.89 -2.44 -24.97
C LEU A 518 31.26 -1.56 -23.89
N ASP A 519 32.08 -0.83 -23.15
CA ASP A 519 31.62 0.22 -22.23
C ASP A 519 31.33 1.56 -22.94
N GLU A 520 31.01 2.60 -22.15
CA GLU A 520 30.71 3.96 -22.64
C GLU A 520 31.89 4.64 -23.37
N ALA A 521 33.13 4.24 -23.06
CA ALA A 521 34.33 4.70 -23.75
C ALA A 521 34.65 3.89 -25.02
N GLY A 522 33.86 2.84 -25.30
CA GLY A 522 34.10 1.90 -26.40
C GLY A 522 35.20 0.88 -26.11
N ALA A 523 35.65 0.74 -24.86
CA ALA A 523 36.66 -0.23 -24.47
C ALA A 523 36.05 -1.64 -24.27
N PRO A 524 36.75 -2.72 -24.67
CA PRO A 524 36.21 -4.08 -24.59
C PRO A 524 36.16 -4.62 -23.16
N VAL A 525 34.98 -5.07 -22.76
CA VAL A 525 34.68 -5.62 -21.43
C VAL A 525 34.83 -7.14 -21.44
N THR A 526 35.58 -7.67 -20.48
CA THR A 526 35.73 -9.12 -20.30
C THR A 526 34.38 -9.79 -20.09
N SER A 527 34.04 -10.72 -20.99
CA SER A 527 32.74 -11.36 -21.07
C SER A 527 32.86 -12.84 -21.40
N GLN A 528 31.85 -13.62 -21.01
CA GLN A 528 31.80 -15.07 -21.16
C GLN A 528 30.43 -15.46 -21.72
N THR A 529 30.40 -16.37 -22.69
CA THR A 529 29.13 -16.93 -23.21
C THR A 529 29.02 -18.39 -22.77
N ILE A 530 27.95 -18.72 -22.04
CA ILE A 530 27.71 -20.04 -21.42
C ILE A 530 26.39 -20.64 -21.93
N PRO A 531 26.28 -21.95 -22.25
CA PRO A 531 25.00 -22.53 -22.63
C PRO A 531 23.94 -22.45 -21.52
N VAL A 532 22.68 -22.22 -21.90
CA VAL A 532 21.54 -22.21 -20.96
C VAL A 532 21.40 -23.61 -20.35
N ASN A 533 21.33 -23.70 -19.03
CA ASN A 533 21.35 -24.99 -18.35
C ASN A 533 20.06 -25.82 -18.56
N ASN A 534 20.16 -27.14 -18.41
CA ASN A 534 19.05 -28.08 -18.60
C ASN A 534 17.86 -27.88 -17.65
N GLY A 535 18.00 -27.10 -16.58
CA GLY A 535 16.88 -26.69 -15.70
C GLY A 535 16.09 -25.55 -16.33
N THR A 536 16.77 -24.45 -16.67
CA THR A 536 16.18 -23.27 -17.33
C THR A 536 15.56 -23.62 -18.69
N LEU A 537 16.18 -24.53 -19.45
CA LEU A 537 15.62 -25.06 -20.71
C LEU A 537 14.26 -25.79 -20.53
N ARG A 538 13.87 -26.17 -19.30
CA ARG A 538 12.60 -26.86 -19.00
C ARG A 538 11.54 -25.95 -18.35
N VAL A 539 11.82 -24.66 -18.18
CA VAL A 539 10.89 -23.68 -17.59
C VAL A 539 9.76 -23.38 -18.59
N PRO A 540 8.46 -23.63 -18.30
CA PRO A 540 7.39 -23.46 -19.29
C PRO A 540 7.21 -22.02 -19.80
N GLU A 541 7.54 -21.02 -18.98
CA GLU A 541 7.56 -19.61 -19.35
C GLU A 541 8.62 -19.28 -20.43
N ARG A 542 9.54 -20.21 -20.71
CA ARG A 542 10.56 -20.12 -21.76
C ARG A 542 10.04 -20.40 -23.17
N ASN A 543 8.79 -20.86 -23.35
CA ASN A 543 8.26 -21.33 -24.64
C ASN A 543 8.32 -20.35 -25.84
N LEU A 544 8.67 -19.07 -25.63
CA LEU A 544 8.88 -18.06 -26.68
C LEU A 544 10.36 -17.63 -26.85
N SER A 545 11.29 -18.21 -26.10
CA SER A 545 12.73 -17.91 -26.18
C SER A 545 13.43 -18.80 -27.20
N ILE A 546 14.29 -18.17 -28.00
CA ILE A 546 15.18 -18.81 -28.98
C ILE A 546 16.65 -18.81 -28.53
N ALA A 547 16.97 -18.17 -27.41
CA ALA A 547 18.31 -18.20 -26.83
C ALA A 547 18.78 -19.64 -26.56
N VAL A 548 20.08 -19.85 -26.74
CA VAL A 548 20.77 -21.11 -26.43
C VAL A 548 21.93 -20.90 -25.45
N ASN A 549 22.39 -19.65 -25.28
CA ASN A 549 23.41 -19.26 -24.32
C ASN A 549 22.97 -18.04 -23.48
N GLU A 550 23.63 -17.84 -22.34
CA GLU A 550 23.68 -16.57 -21.61
C GLU A 550 25.04 -15.89 -21.86
N LEU A 551 25.03 -14.62 -22.24
CA LEU A 551 26.19 -13.73 -22.23
C LEU A 551 26.31 -13.10 -20.84
N ALA A 552 27.39 -13.40 -20.12
CA ALA A 552 27.70 -12.88 -18.81
C ALA A 552 28.87 -11.89 -18.86
N PHE A 553 28.75 -10.76 -18.16
CA PHE A 553 29.81 -9.76 -18.01
C PHE A 553 29.65 -8.96 -16.72
N PHE A 554 30.73 -8.31 -16.28
CA PHE A 554 30.75 -7.55 -15.03
C PHE A 554 30.59 -6.05 -15.29
N VAL A 555 29.49 -5.49 -14.78
CA VAL A 555 29.24 -4.04 -14.74
C VAL A 555 29.91 -3.49 -13.50
N ALA A 556 31.13 -2.96 -13.66
CA ALA A 556 32.01 -2.63 -12.55
C ALA A 556 31.62 -1.38 -11.75
N SER A 557 30.90 -0.44 -12.38
CA SER A 557 30.54 0.84 -11.80
C SER A 557 29.17 1.28 -12.32
N ILE A 558 28.21 1.47 -11.42
CA ILE A 558 26.92 2.12 -11.70
C ILE A 558 26.74 3.24 -10.67
N PRO A 559 26.77 4.53 -11.07
CA PRO A 559 26.75 5.67 -10.15
C PRO A 559 25.56 5.68 -9.16
N PRO A 560 25.70 6.31 -7.98
CA PRO A 560 24.57 6.55 -7.07
C PRO A 560 23.41 7.27 -7.77
N LEU A 561 22.19 6.72 -7.69
CA LEU A 561 20.98 7.25 -8.36
C LEU A 561 21.11 7.49 -9.89
N GLY A 562 22.15 6.94 -10.51
CA GLY A 562 22.49 7.12 -11.93
C GLY A 562 22.44 5.81 -12.71
N TYR A 563 23.07 5.80 -13.88
CA TYR A 563 23.09 4.66 -14.79
C TYR A 563 24.46 4.46 -15.42
N ALA A 564 24.63 3.31 -16.06
CA ALA A 564 25.77 2.99 -16.94
C ALA A 564 25.26 2.26 -18.19
N VAL A 565 25.81 2.59 -19.36
CA VAL A 565 25.44 2.04 -20.66
C VAL A 565 26.56 1.14 -21.21
N TYR A 566 26.17 -0.01 -21.74
CA TYR A 566 27.07 -0.92 -22.47
C TYR A 566 26.50 -1.17 -23.85
N SER A 567 27.36 -1.36 -24.86
CA SER A 567 26.93 -1.86 -26.16
C SER A 567 27.39 -3.30 -26.37
N VAL A 568 26.55 -4.09 -27.02
CA VAL A 568 26.75 -5.52 -27.23
C VAL A 568 26.52 -5.82 -28.70
N GLU A 569 27.46 -6.50 -29.35
CA GLU A 569 27.37 -6.86 -30.77
C GLU A 569 27.82 -8.32 -31.03
N PRO A 570 27.17 -9.04 -31.96
CA PRO A 570 27.71 -10.32 -32.46
C PRO A 570 29.09 -10.13 -33.09
N CYS A 571 30.00 -11.08 -32.89
CA CYS A 571 31.36 -11.02 -33.44
C CYS A 571 31.89 -12.42 -33.80
N ASN A 572 33.06 -12.50 -34.45
CA ASN A 572 33.78 -13.76 -34.63
C ASN A 572 34.62 -14.10 -33.40
N SER A 573 35.02 -15.36 -33.25
CA SER A 573 35.89 -15.83 -32.15
C SER A 573 37.31 -15.27 -32.18
N THR A 574 37.74 -14.72 -33.32
CA THR A 574 39.06 -14.08 -33.53
C THR A 574 39.05 -12.59 -33.26
N ASP A 575 37.88 -11.98 -33.06
CA ASP A 575 37.74 -10.54 -32.99
C ASP A 575 38.22 -9.99 -31.63
N PRO A 576 39.01 -8.91 -31.59
CA PRO A 576 39.48 -8.35 -30.31
C PRO A 576 38.32 -8.02 -29.37
N GLY A 577 38.37 -8.52 -28.14
CA GLY A 577 37.31 -8.35 -27.15
C GLY A 577 36.09 -9.28 -27.29
N ALA A 578 36.16 -10.33 -28.12
CA ALA A 578 35.13 -11.36 -28.19
C ALA A 578 34.99 -12.15 -26.87
N SER A 579 33.75 -12.47 -26.49
CA SER A 579 33.42 -13.24 -25.27
C SER A 579 33.98 -14.66 -25.31
N VAL A 580 34.52 -15.14 -24.19
CA VAL A 580 34.99 -16.54 -24.09
C VAL A 580 33.80 -17.50 -24.06
N PHE A 581 33.61 -18.31 -25.10
CA PHE A 581 32.60 -19.37 -25.10
C PHE A 581 33.03 -20.53 -24.20
N THR A 582 32.25 -20.85 -23.17
CA THR A 582 32.56 -21.91 -22.20
C THR A 582 31.45 -22.98 -22.25
N PRO A 583 31.68 -24.15 -22.86
CA PRO A 583 30.67 -25.19 -22.97
C PRO A 583 30.35 -25.83 -21.61
N ILE A 584 29.13 -26.36 -21.45
CA ILE A 584 28.81 -27.26 -20.34
C ILE A 584 29.58 -28.57 -20.57
N LEU A 585 30.62 -28.79 -19.77
CA LEU A 585 31.31 -30.08 -19.74
C LEU A 585 30.34 -31.16 -19.22
N PRO A 586 30.29 -32.36 -19.84
CA PRO A 586 29.50 -33.46 -19.31
C PRO A 586 30.06 -33.86 -17.94
N THR A 587 29.21 -33.85 -16.91
CA THR A 587 29.59 -34.23 -15.55
C THR A 587 29.89 -35.72 -15.49
N THR A 588 31.17 -36.08 -15.50
CA THR A 588 31.66 -37.46 -15.41
C THR A 588 31.33 -38.06 -14.06
N ASN A 589 30.31 -38.92 -14.03
CA ASN A 589 29.99 -39.84 -12.93
C ASN A 589 29.96 -39.20 -11.53
N ALA A 590 29.02 -38.29 -11.31
CA ALA A 590 28.47 -38.09 -9.96
C ALA A 590 27.83 -39.41 -9.49
N ARG A 591 28.61 -40.28 -8.82
CA ARG A 591 28.12 -41.53 -8.23
C ARG A 591 26.92 -41.21 -7.33
N SER A 592 25.84 -41.97 -7.48
CA SER A 592 24.69 -41.88 -6.60
C SER A 592 25.09 -42.22 -5.17
N LEU A 593 25.21 -41.20 -4.31
CA LEU A 593 25.09 -41.38 -2.86
C LEU A 593 23.63 -41.75 -2.60
N GLY A 594 23.35 -43.05 -2.66
CA GLY A 594 22.06 -43.60 -2.30
C GLY A 594 21.80 -43.36 -0.82
N VAL A 595 20.71 -42.66 -0.51
CA VAL A 595 20.19 -42.59 0.86
C VAL A 595 19.59 -43.96 1.17
N GLY A 596 20.30 -44.74 1.98
CA GLY A 596 19.82 -46.05 2.44
C GLY A 596 19.14 -45.92 3.80
N ASN A 597 17.92 -46.44 3.89
CA ASN A 597 17.05 -46.58 5.07
C ASN A 597 16.75 -45.28 5.83
#